data_AF-A0A4Y2IZ74-F1
#
_entry.id   AF-A0A4Y2IZ74-F1
#
_cell.length_a   1.000
_cell.length_b   1.000
_cell.length_c   1.000
_cell.angle_alpha   90.00
_cell.angle_beta   90.00
_cell.angle_gamma   90.00
#
_symmetry.space_group_name_H-M   'P 1'
#
loop_
_entity.id
_entity.type
_entity.pdbx_description
1 polymer ?
#
loop_
_entity_poly.entity_id
_entity_poly.type
_entity_poly.pdbx_seq_one_letter_code
_entity_poly.pdbx_strand_id
1 'polypeptide(L)'
;MNIAKQYPYVLDFAKHGTTKYLKKSERPDQYPDFMQKGLTANTYYSKRALGSLYRSSRVLDACSSKISLPDFSRLDTSSFDSDLMYLGWEQFESSAEKHKQKGEKDSFKFSLDTK
;
A
#
# COMPACT_ATOMS: atom_id res chain seq x y z
N MET A 1 17.13 24.47 16.34
CA MET A 1 15.84 23.99 16.91
C MET A 1 14.69 24.99 16.84
N ASN A 2 14.86 26.23 16.34
CA ASN A 2 13.79 27.24 16.44
C ASN A 2 12.60 27.03 15.50
N ILE A 3 12.80 26.44 14.32
CA ILE A 3 11.71 26.14 13.36
C ILE A 3 10.72 25.12 13.95
N ALA A 4 11.23 24.09 14.63
CA ALA A 4 10.40 23.07 15.26
C ALA A 4 9.40 23.66 16.29
N LYS A 5 9.79 24.73 16.99
CA LYS A 5 8.94 25.43 17.95
C LYS A 5 7.78 26.20 17.30
N GLN A 6 7.85 26.46 15.99
CA GLN A 6 6.77 27.14 15.27
C GLN A 6 5.66 26.18 14.82
N TYR A 7 5.94 24.88 14.65
CA TYR A 7 4.98 23.88 14.17
C TYR A 7 3.67 23.80 14.98
N PRO A 8 3.70 23.79 16.34
CA PRO A 8 2.47 23.70 17.13
C PRO A 8 1.49 24.86 16.86
N TYR A 9 2.01 26.08 16.66
CA TYR A 9 1.19 27.26 16.40
C TYR A 9 0.45 27.16 15.05
N VAL A 10 1.09 26.58 14.04
CA VAL A 10 0.46 26.40 12.72
C VAL A 10 -0.59 25.28 12.77
N LEU A 11 -0.32 24.21 13.52
CA LEU A 11 -1.26 23.09 13.68
C LEU A 11 -2.52 23.51 14.46
N ASP A 12 -2.38 24.28 15.54
CA ASP A 12 -3.50 24.76 16.35
C ASP A 12 -4.08 26.10 15.87
N PHE A 13 -3.81 26.52 14.62
CA PHE A 13 -4.32 27.76 14.04
C PHE A 13 -5.84 27.85 14.13
N ALA A 14 -6.55 26.75 13.85
CA ALA A 14 -8.01 26.71 13.91
C ALA A 14 -8.58 26.98 15.31
N LYS A 15 -7.79 26.75 16.38
CA LYS A 15 -8.21 26.97 17.77
C LYS A 15 -7.84 28.37 18.28
N HIS A 16 -6.64 28.85 17.92
CA HIS A 16 -6.09 30.09 18.48
C HIS A 16 -6.19 31.29 17.53
N GLY A 17 -6.60 31.07 16.28
CA GLY A 17 -6.69 32.11 15.24
C GLY A 17 -5.34 32.75 14.87
N THR A 18 -4.24 32.29 15.45
CA THR A 18 -2.90 32.84 15.27
C THR A 18 -1.98 31.81 14.63
N THR A 19 -1.24 32.23 13.62
CA THR A 19 -0.31 31.37 12.87
C THR A 19 1.07 32.01 12.80
N LYS A 20 2.08 31.21 12.51
CA LYS A 20 3.46 31.65 12.31
C LYS A 20 3.97 31.14 10.96
N TYR A 21 4.68 32.00 10.25
CA TYR A 21 5.25 31.67 8.95
C TYR A 21 6.77 31.64 9.03
N LEU A 22 7.37 30.72 8.28
CA LEU A 22 8.81 30.66 8.14
C LEU A 22 9.33 31.87 7.37
N LYS A 23 10.37 32.50 7.90
CA LYS A 23 11.13 33.54 7.19
C LYS A 23 11.90 32.92 6.03
N LYS A 24 12.30 33.74 5.06
CA LYS A 24 13.11 33.26 3.92
C LYS A 24 14.41 32.60 4.38
N SER A 25 15.07 33.17 5.39
CA SER A 25 16.30 32.63 5.98
C SER A 25 16.11 31.31 6.74
N GLU A 26 14.88 30.95 7.10
CA GLU A 26 14.56 29.68 7.76
C GLU A 26 14.26 28.56 6.75
N ARG A 27 14.05 28.92 5.48
CA ARG A 27 13.86 27.94 4.41
C ARG A 27 15.24 27.49 3.89
N PRO A 28 15.44 26.18 3.71
CA PRO A 28 16.68 25.70 3.11
C PRO A 28 16.73 26.06 1.63
N ASP A 29 17.92 26.43 1.16
CA ASP A 29 18.17 26.74 -0.26
C ASP A 29 18.13 25.49 -1.14
N GLN A 30 18.49 24.34 -0.57
CA GLN A 30 18.44 23.04 -1.24
C GLN A 30 17.74 22.02 -0.34
N TYR A 31 16.88 21.22 -0.96
CA TYR A 31 16.16 20.15 -0.28
C TYR A 31 16.87 18.80 -0.46
N PRO A 32 16.83 17.91 0.53
CA PRO A 32 17.30 16.54 0.33
C PRO A 32 16.58 15.85 -0.83
N ASP A 33 17.32 15.01 -1.57
CA ASP A 33 16.83 14.19 -2.68
C ASP A 33 15.56 13.39 -2.36
N PHE A 34 15.47 12.83 -1.15
CA PHE A 34 14.30 12.06 -0.72
C PHE A 34 13.02 12.88 -0.58
N MET A 35 13.09 14.22 -0.51
CA MET A 35 11.90 15.09 -0.49
C MET A 35 11.28 15.30 -1.87
N GLN A 36 11.93 14.83 -2.94
CA GLN A 36 11.40 14.84 -4.32
C GLN A 36 10.93 16.22 -4.79
N LYS A 37 11.64 17.27 -4.37
CA LYS A 37 11.34 18.66 -4.76
C LYS A 37 11.90 19.04 -6.14
N GLY A 38 12.51 18.12 -6.89
CA GLY A 38 13.35 18.39 -8.05
C GLY A 38 12.74 19.23 -9.18
N LEU A 39 11.40 19.26 -9.32
CA LEU A 39 10.72 20.14 -10.29
C LEU A 39 10.49 21.57 -9.79
N THR A 40 10.55 21.78 -8.47
CA THR A 40 10.11 23.02 -7.79
C THR A 40 11.22 23.69 -6.98
N ALA A 41 12.26 22.94 -6.61
CA ALA A 41 13.38 23.45 -5.82
C ALA A 41 14.64 22.62 -6.10
N ASN A 42 15.78 23.25 -5.87
CA ASN A 42 17.07 22.62 -6.06
C ASN A 42 17.28 21.51 -4.99
N THR A 43 17.93 20.41 -5.37
CA THR A 43 18.09 19.25 -4.47
C THR A 43 19.54 18.80 -4.33
N TYR A 44 19.86 18.17 -3.21
CA TYR A 44 21.18 17.60 -2.95
C TYR A 44 21.09 16.12 -2.54
N TYR A 45 22.18 15.38 -2.78
CA TYR A 45 22.29 13.97 -2.39
C TYR A 45 22.47 13.83 -0.87
N SER A 46 21.45 13.32 -0.17
CA SER A 46 21.55 13.11 1.28
C SER A 46 22.44 11.90 1.63
N LYS A 47 23.51 12.15 2.41
CA LYS A 47 24.44 11.12 2.91
C LYS A 47 23.98 10.45 4.22
N ARG A 48 22.84 10.86 4.77
CA ARG A 48 22.33 10.34 6.05
C ARG A 48 21.41 9.13 5.83
N ALA A 49 21.09 8.43 6.92
CA ALA A 49 20.28 7.21 6.90
C ALA A 49 19.00 7.32 6.06
N LEU A 50 18.25 8.42 6.20
CA LEU A 50 17.00 8.63 5.44
C LEU A 50 17.22 8.72 3.93
N GLY A 51 18.31 9.35 3.49
CA GLY A 51 18.68 9.40 2.07
C GLY A 51 19.08 8.02 1.54
N SER A 52 19.84 7.25 2.34
CA SER A 52 20.20 5.87 1.98
C SER A 52 18.95 5.00 1.82
N LEU A 53 18.05 5.04 2.81
CA LEU A 53 16.82 4.27 2.81
C LEU A 53 15.93 4.62 1.60
N TYR A 54 15.78 5.92 1.32
CA TYR A 54 15.02 6.38 0.17
C TYR A 54 15.51 5.77 -1.14
N ARG A 55 16.82 5.80 -1.40
CA ARG A 55 17.39 5.26 -2.64
C ARG A 55 17.27 3.74 -2.71
N SER A 56 17.49 3.03 -1.59
CA SER A 56 17.27 1.58 -1.53
C SER A 56 15.82 1.21 -1.86
N SER A 57 14.84 1.95 -1.30
CA SER A 57 13.42 1.76 -1.60
C SER A 57 13.13 2.01 -3.09
N ARG A 58 13.68 3.07 -3.68
CA ARG A 58 13.50 3.36 -5.11
C ARG A 58 14.05 2.29 -6.03
N VAL A 59 15.19 1.69 -5.67
CA VAL A 59 15.74 0.55 -6.42
C VAL A 59 14.80 -0.66 -6.34
N LEU A 60 14.28 -0.96 -5.15
CA LEU A 60 13.32 -2.04 -4.96
C LEU A 60 12.03 -1.82 -5.78
N ASP A 61 11.45 -0.63 -5.74
CA ASP A 61 10.27 -0.29 -6.55
C ASP A 61 10.53 -0.45 -8.06
N ALA A 62 11.71 -0.02 -8.52
CA ALA A 62 12.12 -0.14 -9.92
C ALA A 62 12.38 -1.60 -10.34
N CYS A 63 12.77 -2.47 -9.41
CA CYS A 63 12.90 -3.90 -9.65
C CYS A 63 11.53 -4.58 -9.62
N SER A 64 10.68 -4.25 -8.65
CA SER A 64 9.34 -4.84 -8.50
C SER A 64 8.44 -4.53 -9.68
N SER A 65 8.51 -3.32 -10.25
CA SER A 65 7.75 -2.95 -11.45
C SER A 65 8.18 -3.72 -12.71
N LYS A 66 9.36 -4.35 -12.70
CA LYS A 66 9.86 -5.21 -13.80
C LYS A 66 9.55 -6.68 -13.58
N ILE A 67 9.15 -7.07 -12.37
CA ILE A 67 8.63 -8.40 -12.11
C ILE A 67 7.23 -8.41 -12.72
N SER A 68 7.12 -8.95 -13.93
CA SER A 68 5.82 -9.36 -14.45
C SER A 68 5.35 -10.48 -13.54
N LEU A 69 4.53 -10.13 -12.56
CA LEU A 69 3.77 -11.14 -11.82
C LEU A 69 3.06 -11.98 -12.88
N PRO A 70 3.07 -13.32 -12.78
CA PRO A 70 2.29 -14.14 -13.68
C PRO A 70 0.86 -13.62 -13.63
N ASP A 71 0.32 -13.30 -14.80
CA ASP A 71 -1.05 -12.87 -14.95
C ASP A 71 -1.93 -14.03 -14.48
N PHE A 72 -2.35 -14.01 -13.21
CA PHE A 72 -3.14 -15.09 -12.61
C PHE A 72 -4.49 -15.26 -13.31
N SER A 73 -4.91 -14.30 -14.15
CA SER A 73 -6.08 -14.44 -15.02
C SER A 73 -5.84 -15.34 -16.23
N ARG A 74 -4.57 -15.58 -16.59
CA ARG A 74 -4.11 -16.48 -17.65
C ARG A 74 -3.59 -17.82 -17.13
N LEU A 75 -3.50 -17.99 -15.81
CA LEU A 75 -3.23 -19.30 -15.25
C LEU A 75 -4.40 -20.20 -15.64
N ASP A 76 -4.12 -21.27 -16.35
CA ASP A 76 -5.11 -22.27 -16.68
C ASP A 76 -5.52 -23.00 -15.40
N THR A 77 -6.46 -22.40 -14.67
CA THR A 77 -7.08 -22.99 -13.48
C THR A 77 -7.90 -24.23 -13.83
N SER A 78 -8.03 -24.58 -15.11
CA SER A 78 -8.64 -25.84 -15.55
C SER A 78 -7.69 -27.03 -15.50
N SER A 79 -6.37 -26.81 -15.38
CA SER A 79 -5.41 -27.89 -15.20
C SER A 79 -5.44 -28.39 -13.75
N PHE A 80 -6.38 -29.30 -13.48
CA PHE A 80 -6.44 -30.04 -12.23
C PHE A 80 -5.19 -30.91 -12.09
N ASP A 81 -4.39 -30.64 -11.07
CA ASP A 81 -3.22 -31.44 -10.73
C ASP A 81 -3.69 -32.79 -10.16
N SER A 82 -3.59 -33.83 -10.98
CA SER A 82 -4.05 -35.18 -10.64
C SER A 82 -3.27 -35.78 -9.47
N ASP A 83 -2.04 -35.32 -9.21
CA ASP A 83 -1.22 -35.80 -8.09
C ASP A 83 -1.72 -35.24 -6.74
N LEU A 84 -2.52 -34.18 -6.75
CA LEU A 84 -3.18 -33.64 -5.56
C LEU A 84 -4.50 -34.36 -5.21
N MET A 85 -4.93 -35.32 -6.03
CA MET A 85 -6.17 -36.07 -5.80
C MET A 85 -5.97 -37.12 -4.70
N TYR A 86 -6.71 -36.97 -3.60
CA TYR A 86 -6.69 -37.95 -2.50
C TYR A 86 -7.58 -39.17 -2.85
N LEU A 87 -7.00 -40.38 -2.90
CA LEU A 87 -7.77 -41.60 -3.19
C LEU A 87 -8.89 -41.83 -2.16
N GLY A 88 -10.14 -41.98 -2.63
CA GLY A 88 -11.31 -42.12 -1.76
C GLY A 88 -11.95 -40.78 -1.38
N TRP A 89 -11.64 -39.68 -2.09
CA TRP A 89 -12.32 -38.40 -1.93
C TRP A 89 -13.79 -38.45 -2.36
N GLU A 90 -14.16 -39.39 -3.22
CA GLU A 90 -15.49 -39.53 -3.84
C GLU A 90 -16.58 -39.69 -2.77
N GLN A 91 -16.27 -40.34 -1.64
CA GLN A 91 -17.22 -40.50 -0.52
C GLN A 91 -17.64 -39.16 0.12
N PHE A 92 -16.83 -38.11 -0.05
CA PHE A 92 -17.09 -36.78 0.49
C PHE A 92 -17.76 -35.84 -0.51
N GLU A 93 -17.90 -36.24 -1.77
CA GLU A 93 -18.48 -35.41 -2.85
C GLU A 93 -19.91 -34.97 -2.50
N SER A 94 -20.76 -35.93 -2.13
CA SER A 94 -22.15 -35.64 -1.72
C SER A 94 -22.25 -34.73 -0.49
N SER A 95 -21.26 -34.77 0.41
CA SER A 95 -21.21 -33.87 1.57
C SER A 95 -20.78 -32.47 1.15
N ALA A 96 -19.76 -32.37 0.29
CA ALA A 96 -19.24 -31.12 -0.24
C ALA A 96 -20.31 -30.35 -1.04
N GLU A 97 -21.07 -31.03 -1.90
CA GLU A 97 -22.15 -30.40 -2.66
C GLU A 97 -23.26 -29.83 -1.77
N LYS A 98 -23.67 -30.57 -0.73
CA LYS A 98 -24.67 -30.10 0.24
C LYS A 98 -24.20 -28.83 0.94
N HIS A 99 -22.93 -28.77 1.34
CA HIS A 99 -22.36 -27.61 2.01
C HIS A 99 -22.19 -26.42 1.05
N LYS A 100 -21.82 -26.66 -0.22
CA LYS A 100 -21.75 -25.62 -1.25
C LYS A 100 -23.12 -24.96 -1.48
N GLN A 101 -24.15 -25.77 -1.71
CA GLN A 101 -25.52 -25.27 -1.91
C GLN A 101 -26.05 -24.52 -0.69
N LYS A 102 -25.66 -24.93 0.53
CA LYS A 102 -26.03 -24.22 1.75
C LYS A 102 -25.35 -22.84 1.82
N GLY A 103 -24.05 -22.76 1.55
CA GLY A 103 -23.30 -21.50 1.52
C GLY A 103 -23.83 -20.51 0.47
N GLU A 104 -24.26 -21.00 -0.70
CA GLU A 104 -24.88 -20.18 -1.76
C GLU A 104 -26.28 -19.67 -1.36
N LYS A 105 -27.07 -20.49 -0.66
CA LYS A 105 -28.39 -20.08 -0.16
C LYS A 105 -28.27 -19.07 0.99
N ASP A 106 -27.30 -19.26 1.88
CA ASP A 106 -27.07 -18.36 3.01
C ASP A 106 -26.53 -17.00 2.53
N SER A 107 -25.69 -16.96 1.48
CA SER A 107 -25.22 -15.69 0.88
C SER A 107 -26.34 -14.95 0.13
N PHE A 108 -27.23 -15.66 -0.56
CA PHE A 108 -28.40 -15.07 -1.21
C PHE A 108 -29.41 -14.52 -0.21
N LYS A 109 -29.59 -15.20 0.92
CA LYS A 109 -30.47 -14.77 2.01
C LYS A 109 -29.92 -13.55 2.74
N PHE A 110 -28.61 -13.53 3.01
CA PHE A 110 -27.92 -12.37 3.61
C PHE A 110 -28.03 -11.11 2.75
N SER A 111 -28.06 -11.25 1.41
CA SER A 111 -28.21 -10.13 0.49
C SER A 111 -29.65 -9.60 0.37
N LEU A 112 -30.65 -10.40 0.75
CA LEU A 112 -32.07 -10.00 0.76
C LEU A 112 -32.48 -9.34 2.09
N ASP A 113 -31.85 -9.72 3.20
CA ASP A 113 -32.13 -9.17 4.54
C ASP A 113 -31.49 -7.78 4.78
N THR A 114 -30.60 -7.31 3.90
CA THR A 114 -29.93 -5.99 3.96
C THR A 114 -30.60 -4.90 3.12
N LYS A 115 -31.86 -5.07 2.71
CA LYS A 115 -32.61 -4.09 1.90
C LYS A 115 -33.93 -3.72 2.58
#